data_AF-A0AAJ4BCP3-F1
#
_entry.id   AF-A0AAJ4BCP3-F1
#
_cell.length_a   1.000
_cell.length_b   1.000
_cell.length_c   1.000
_cell.angle_alpha   90.00
_cell.angle_beta   90.00
_cell.angle_gamma   90.00
#
_symmetry.space_group_name_H-M   'P 1'
#
loop_
_entity.id
_entity.type
_entity.pdbx_description
1 polymer ?
#
loop_
_entity_poly.entity_id
_entity_poly.type
_entity_poly.pdbx_seq_one_letter_code
_entity_poly.pdbx_strand_id
1 'polypeptide(L)'
;MSLSEIDTLRRLRRHRADRAERALREAKRHQQALLVQIQQAQAALEQTRLQEIEKTAELLDKHQGQVLSLQQLKAWSLQERTLSAGTRREEGQLGQLHDQREEHVVQIASAQKQVSQCLREVEKLQELSVLLRQEEVQEEL
;
A
#
# COMPACT_ATOMS: atom_id res chain seq x y z
N MET A 1 10.53 5.31 -43.15
CA MET A 1 11.37 5.00 -41.98
C MET A 1 12.17 3.76 -42.31
N SER A 2 13.46 3.75 -42.03
CA SER A 2 14.30 2.56 -42.29
C SER A 2 14.10 1.51 -41.21
N LEU A 3 14.34 0.23 -41.51
CA LEU A 3 14.32 -0.84 -40.50
C LEU A 3 15.24 -0.56 -39.31
N SER A 4 16.37 0.13 -39.55
CA SER A 4 17.30 0.54 -38.50
C SER A 4 16.70 1.52 -37.49
N GLU A 5 15.91 2.49 -37.95
CA GLU A 5 15.20 3.45 -37.10
C GLU A 5 14.16 2.72 -36.23
N ILE A 6 13.46 1.75 -36.80
CA ILE A 6 12.45 0.97 -36.07
C ILE A 6 13.08 0.06 -35.02
N ASP A 7 14.23 -0.53 -35.30
CA ASP A 7 14.96 -1.32 -34.32
C ASP A 7 15.45 -0.44 -33.15
N THR A 8 15.90 0.79 -33.40
CA THR A 8 16.25 1.72 -32.31
C THR A 8 15.04 2.12 -31.47
N LEU A 9 13.90 2.43 -32.10
CA LEU A 9 12.64 2.72 -31.41
C LEU A 9 12.14 1.53 -30.60
N ARG A 10 12.27 0.29 -31.13
CA ARG A 10 11.88 -0.93 -30.42
C ARG A 10 12.70 -1.10 -29.15
N ARG A 11 14.03 -0.91 -29.22
CA ARG A 11 14.91 -0.98 -28.04
C ARG A 11 14.51 0.04 -26.98
N LEU A 12 14.20 1.27 -27.39
CA LEU A 12 13.75 2.32 -26.47
C LEU A 12 12.42 1.98 -25.80
N ARG A 13 11.42 1.50 -26.55
CA ARG A 13 10.11 1.11 -26.01
C ARG A 13 10.22 -0.11 -25.08
N ARG A 14 11.07 -1.07 -25.43
CA ARG A 14 11.36 -2.23 -24.57
C ARG A 14 11.97 -1.79 -23.23
N HIS A 15 12.95 -0.90 -23.25
CA HIS A 15 13.51 -0.35 -22.03
C HIS A 15 12.47 0.39 -21.17
N ARG A 16 11.52 1.11 -21.79
CA ARG A 16 10.41 1.75 -21.07
C ARG A 16 9.46 0.72 -20.44
N ALA A 17 9.12 -0.35 -21.16
CA ALA A 17 8.34 -1.46 -20.63
C ALA A 17 9.04 -2.12 -19.43
N ASP A 18 10.33 -2.43 -19.55
CA ASP A 18 11.14 -3.00 -18.47
C ASP A 18 11.15 -2.09 -17.24
N ARG A 19 11.26 -0.76 -17.44
CA ARG A 19 11.19 0.23 -16.35
C ARG A 19 9.82 0.26 -15.69
N ALA A 20 8.74 0.24 -16.48
CA ALA A 20 7.38 0.21 -15.95
C ALA A 20 7.13 -1.07 -15.13
N GLU A 21 7.64 -2.22 -15.60
CA GLU A 21 7.54 -3.48 -14.86
C GLU A 21 8.30 -3.45 -13.54
N ARG A 22 9.52 -2.87 -13.52
CA ARG A 22 10.28 -2.71 -12.28
C ARG A 22 9.53 -1.84 -11.28
N ALA A 23 8.99 -0.70 -11.72
CA ALA A 23 8.18 0.17 -10.88
C ALA A 23 6.94 -0.55 -10.32
N LEU A 24 6.26 -1.36 -11.13
CA LEU A 24 5.13 -2.18 -10.65
C LEU A 24 5.56 -3.21 -9.60
N ARG A 25 6.70 -3.89 -9.81
CA ARG A 25 7.23 -4.86 -8.83
C ARG A 25 7.61 -4.17 -7.52
N GLU A 26 8.22 -3.00 -7.58
CA GLU A 26 8.53 -2.19 -6.41
C GLU A 26 7.26 -1.78 -5.67
N ALA A 27 6.25 -1.24 -6.36
CA ALA A 27 4.97 -0.88 -5.75
C ALA A 27 4.30 -2.08 -5.05
N LYS A 28 4.30 -3.26 -5.67
CA LYS A 28 3.79 -4.50 -5.05
C LYS A 28 4.57 -4.91 -3.80
N ARG A 29 5.90 -4.76 -3.79
CA ARG A 29 6.74 -5.02 -2.60
C ARG A 29 6.41 -4.07 -1.46
N HIS A 30 6.22 -2.78 -1.75
CA HIS A 30 5.82 -1.80 -0.74
C HIS A 30 4.44 -2.15 -0.16
N GLN A 31 3.48 -2.56 -1.00
CA GLN A 31 2.18 -3.03 -0.52
C GLN A 31 2.30 -4.26 0.40
N GLN A 32 3.16 -5.22 0.08
CA GLN A 32 3.39 -6.38 0.95
C GLN A 32 3.99 -5.96 2.30
N ALA A 33 4.97 -5.06 2.29
CA ALA A 33 5.55 -4.53 3.53
C ALA A 33 4.50 -3.81 4.38
N LEU A 34 3.63 -3.01 3.75
CA LEU A 34 2.53 -2.32 4.43
C LEU A 34 1.52 -3.29 5.04
N LEU A 35 1.19 -4.40 4.37
CA LEU A 35 0.32 -5.42 4.94
C LEU A 35 0.91 -6.06 6.20
N VAL A 36 2.23 -6.29 6.22
CA VAL A 36 2.91 -6.80 7.41
C VAL A 36 2.85 -5.77 8.55
N GLN A 37 3.05 -4.48 8.25
CA GLN A 37 2.92 -3.41 9.26
C GLN A 37 1.51 -3.31 9.83
N ILE A 38 0.48 -3.44 8.98
CA ILE A 38 -0.93 -3.46 9.41
C ILE A 38 -1.17 -4.63 10.37
N GLN A 39 -0.69 -5.84 10.02
CA GLN A 39 -0.84 -7.02 10.89
C GLN A 39 -0.14 -6.84 12.24
N GLN A 40 1.07 -6.26 12.24
CA GLN A 40 1.80 -5.96 13.47
C GLN A 40 1.07 -4.91 14.32
N ALA A 41 0.55 -3.84 13.71
CA ALA A 41 -0.21 -2.81 14.39
C ALA A 41 -1.52 -3.34 14.97
N GLN A 42 -2.20 -4.25 14.26
CA GLN A 42 -3.39 -4.95 14.76
C GLN A 42 -3.07 -5.80 15.99
N ALA A 43 -2.01 -6.60 15.94
CA ALA A 43 -1.60 -7.42 17.08
C ALA A 43 -1.21 -6.57 18.30
N ALA A 44 -0.50 -5.45 18.08
CA ALA A 44 -0.17 -4.51 19.15
C ALA A 44 -1.43 -3.88 19.76
N LEU A 45 -2.38 -3.44 18.93
CA LEU A 45 -3.65 -2.88 19.38
C LEU A 45 -4.48 -3.89 20.19
N GLU A 46 -4.53 -5.15 19.76
CA GLU A 46 -5.22 -6.20 20.51
C GLU A 46 -4.58 -6.42 21.89
N GLN A 47 -3.24 -6.43 21.96
CA GLN A 47 -2.54 -6.55 23.23
C GLN A 47 -2.82 -5.36 24.15
N THR A 48 -2.81 -4.13 23.63
CA THR A 48 -3.11 -2.92 24.40
C THR A 48 -4.55 -2.91 24.89
N ARG A 49 -5.51 -3.36 24.06
CA ARG A 49 -6.92 -3.50 24.46
C ARG A 49 -7.09 -4.48 25.61
N LEU A 50 -6.40 -5.63 25.59
CA LEU A 50 -6.45 -6.59 26.69
C LEU A 50 -5.91 -5.98 27.98
N GLN A 51 -4.77 -5.28 27.92
CA GLN A 51 -4.19 -4.60 29.07
C GLN A 51 -5.08 -3.46 29.59
N GLU A 52 -5.78 -2.74 28.71
CA GLU A 52 -6.75 -1.73 29.10
C GLU A 52 -7.92 -2.37 29.84
N ILE A 53 -8.48 -3.48 29.35
CA ILE A 53 -9.58 -4.20 30.00
C ILE A 53 -9.17 -4.69 31.40
N GLU A 54 -7.97 -5.27 31.54
CA GLU A 54 -7.46 -5.72 32.84
C GLU A 54 -7.32 -4.56 33.82
N LYS A 55 -6.67 -3.46 33.41
CA LYS A 55 -6.44 -2.30 34.28
C LYS A 55 -7.72 -1.56 34.62
N THR A 56 -8.66 -1.48 33.69
CA THR A 56 -9.99 -0.88 33.95
C THR A 56 -10.80 -1.74 34.90
N ALA A 57 -10.75 -3.07 34.78
CA ALA A 57 -11.36 -3.98 35.75
C ALA A 57 -10.76 -3.82 37.16
N GLU A 58 -9.43 -3.73 37.27
CA GLU A 58 -8.76 -3.47 38.56
C GLU A 58 -9.15 -2.11 39.18
N LEU A 59 -9.26 -1.06 38.37
CA LEU A 59 -9.70 0.25 38.84
C LEU A 59 -11.16 0.22 39.30
N LEU A 60 -12.01 -0.50 38.56
CA LEU A 60 -13.41 -0.65 38.91
C LEU A 60 -13.56 -1.41 40.22
N ASP A 61 -12.86 -2.53 40.42
CA ASP A 61 -12.89 -3.30 41.68
C ASP A 61 -12.45 -2.46 42.88
N LYS A 62 -11.43 -1.60 42.72
CA LYS A 62 -10.96 -0.68 43.77
C LYS A 62 -11.99 0.37 44.19
N HIS A 63 -12.87 0.77 43.29
CA HIS A 63 -13.78 1.90 43.50
C HIS A 63 -15.26 1.51 43.60
N GLN A 64 -15.61 0.28 43.20
CA GLN A 64 -16.96 -0.23 43.24
C GLN A 64 -17.47 -0.33 44.68
N GLY A 65 -18.68 0.18 44.93
CA GLY A 65 -19.31 0.15 46.25
C GLY A 65 -18.72 1.11 47.29
N GLN A 66 -17.72 1.93 46.92
CA GLN A 66 -17.16 2.95 47.81
C GLN A 66 -17.85 4.31 47.64
N VAL A 67 -18.04 5.04 48.74
CA VAL A 67 -18.47 6.44 48.69
C VAL A 67 -17.26 7.30 48.35
N LEU A 68 -17.20 7.77 47.10
CA LEU A 68 -16.10 8.57 46.59
C LEU A 68 -16.37 10.07 46.75
N SER A 69 -15.33 10.80 47.16
CA SER A 69 -15.35 12.26 47.08
C SER A 69 -15.28 12.73 45.61
N LEU A 70 -15.71 13.97 45.36
CA LEU A 70 -15.62 14.59 44.03
C LEU A 70 -14.18 14.59 43.47
N GLN A 71 -13.18 14.74 44.34
CA GLN A 71 -11.77 14.72 43.94
C GLN A 71 -11.34 13.31 43.49
N GLN A 72 -11.77 12.27 44.19
CA GLN A 72 -11.48 10.87 43.83
C GLN A 72 -12.19 10.48 42.52
N LEU A 73 -13.44 10.91 42.31
CA LEU A 73 -14.14 10.70 41.03
C LEU A 73 -13.41 11.35 39.86
N LYS A 74 -12.93 12.58 40.03
CA LYS A 74 -12.12 13.25 39.00
C LYS A 74 -10.83 12.50 38.71
N ALA A 75 -10.12 12.05 39.74
CA ALA A 75 -8.90 11.25 39.60
C ALA A 75 -9.15 9.94 38.85
N TRP A 76 -10.21 9.20 39.21
CA TRP A 76 -10.62 7.97 38.52
C TRP A 76 -10.93 8.24 37.04
N SER A 77 -11.77 9.24 36.73
CA SER A 77 -12.09 9.58 35.33
C SER A 77 -10.85 9.96 34.49
N LEU A 78 -9.84 10.58 35.11
CA LEU A 78 -8.57 10.88 34.45
C LEU A 78 -7.75 9.62 34.18
N GLN A 79 -7.73 8.68 35.12
CA GLN A 79 -7.04 7.39 34.96
C GLN A 79 -7.66 6.56 33.83
N GLU A 80 -8.99 6.46 33.75
CA GLU A 80 -9.69 5.78 32.64
C GLU A 80 -9.40 6.42 31.28
N ARG A 81 -9.42 7.76 31.21
CA ARG A 81 -9.05 8.48 29.99
C ARG A 81 -7.61 8.24 29.59
N THR A 82 -6.71 8.08 30.55
CA THR A 82 -5.29 7.82 30.29
C THR A 82 -5.08 6.40 29.79
N LEU A 83 -5.80 5.41 30.35
CA LEU A 83 -5.78 4.03 29.88
C LEU A 83 -6.30 3.91 28.44
N SER A 84 -7.45 4.52 28.16
CA SER A 84 -8.04 4.53 26.81
C SER A 84 -7.27 5.37 25.78
N ALA A 85 -6.44 6.31 26.23
CA ALA A 85 -5.66 7.16 25.32
C ALA A 85 -4.62 6.36 24.51
N GLY A 86 -4.05 5.30 25.08
CA GLY A 86 -3.10 4.42 24.38
C GLY A 86 -3.79 3.70 23.21
N THR A 87 -4.88 3.00 23.52
CA THR A 87 -5.71 2.28 22.55
C THR A 87 -6.20 3.19 21.42
N ARG A 88 -6.68 4.40 21.74
CA ARG A 88 -7.13 5.37 20.72
C ARG A 88 -6.01 5.83 19.78
N ARG A 89 -4.79 5.97 20.30
CA ARG A 89 -3.64 6.35 19.45
C ARG A 89 -3.29 5.22 18.49
N GLU A 90 -3.27 3.99 18.97
CA GLU A 90 -2.97 2.80 18.15
C GLU A 90 -4.08 2.54 17.11
N GLU A 91 -5.35 2.73 17.47
CA GLU A 91 -6.47 2.72 16.52
C GLU A 91 -6.29 3.79 15.42
N GLY A 92 -5.88 5.01 15.81
CA GLY A 92 -5.60 6.09 14.87
C GLY A 92 -4.44 5.75 13.92
N GLN A 93 -3.36 5.16 14.43
CA GLN A 93 -2.23 4.70 13.61
C GLN A 93 -2.65 3.59 12.64
N LEU A 94 -3.45 2.63 13.11
CA LEU A 94 -3.97 1.57 12.27
C LEU A 94 -4.88 2.12 11.15
N GLY A 95 -5.71 3.11 11.45
CA GLY A 95 -6.49 3.85 10.46
C GLY A 95 -5.61 4.47 9.36
N GLN A 96 -4.55 5.17 9.75
CA GLN A 96 -3.60 5.78 8.80
C GLN A 96 -2.92 4.74 7.90
N LEU A 97 -2.57 3.56 8.43
CA LEU A 97 -2.00 2.48 7.63
C LEU A 97 -3.01 1.89 6.63
N HIS A 98 -4.28 1.83 7.00
CA HIS A 98 -5.35 1.44 6.09
C HIS A 98 -5.56 2.47 4.97
N ASP A 99 -5.56 3.76 5.29
CA ASP A 99 -5.66 4.83 4.29
C ASP A 99 -4.50 4.76 3.28
N GLN A 100 -3.25 4.59 3.77
CA GLN A 100 -2.08 4.38 2.93
C GLN A 100 -2.21 3.16 2.02
N ARG A 101 -2.84 2.07 2.51
CA ARG A 101 -3.06 0.87 1.71
C ARG A 101 -4.01 1.14 0.56
N GLU A 102 -5.07 1.91 0.79
CA GLU A 102 -6.03 2.29 -0.26
C GLU A 102 -5.36 3.14 -1.34
N GLU A 103 -4.55 4.12 -0.95
CA GLU A 103 -3.76 4.92 -1.90
C GLU A 103 -2.80 4.05 -2.71
N HIS A 104 -2.09 3.11 -2.07
CA HIS A 104 -1.18 2.19 -2.75
C HIS A 104 -1.89 1.26 -3.74
N VAL A 105 -3.14 0.86 -3.47
CA VAL A 105 -3.93 0.06 -4.42
C VAL A 105 -4.18 0.85 -5.71
N VAL A 106 -4.52 2.13 -5.60
CA VAL A 106 -4.70 3.02 -6.77
C VAL A 106 -3.39 3.18 -7.54
N GLN A 107 -2.27 3.37 -6.83
CA GLN A 107 -0.95 3.47 -7.45
C GLN A 107 -0.58 2.20 -8.21
N ILE A 108 -0.79 1.01 -7.62
CA ILE A 108 -0.54 -0.27 -8.28
C ILE A 108 -1.41 -0.43 -9.53
N ALA A 109 -2.70 -0.08 -9.46
CA ALA A 109 -3.58 -0.14 -10.62
C ALA A 109 -3.09 0.79 -11.75
N SER A 110 -2.63 2.00 -11.41
CA SER A 110 -2.04 2.92 -12.37
C SER A 110 -0.75 2.37 -13.01
N ALA A 111 0.12 1.76 -12.22
CA ALA A 111 1.36 1.14 -12.70
C ALA A 111 1.09 -0.07 -13.60
N GLN A 112 0.07 -0.89 -13.28
CA GLN A 112 -0.36 -1.99 -14.15
C GLN A 112 -0.85 -1.50 -15.50
N LYS A 113 -1.63 -0.40 -15.52
CA LYS A 113 -2.09 0.24 -16.75
C LYS A 113 -0.91 0.74 -17.58
N GLN A 114 0.08 1.37 -16.96
CA GLN A 114 1.29 1.83 -17.65
C GLN A 114 2.10 0.68 -18.25
N VAL A 115 2.31 -0.42 -17.51
CA VAL A 115 2.96 -1.63 -18.03
C VAL A 115 2.23 -2.15 -19.27
N SER A 116 0.91 -2.26 -19.16
CA SER A 116 0.07 -2.76 -20.26
C SER A 116 0.17 -1.87 -21.50
N GLN A 117 0.23 -0.55 -21.32
CA GLN A 117 0.41 0.41 -22.42
C GLN A 117 1.80 0.26 -23.06
N CYS A 118 2.87 0.21 -22.27
CA CYS A 118 4.22 0.06 -22.79
C CYS A 118 4.42 -1.25 -23.55
N LEU A 119 3.85 -2.36 -23.08
CA LEU A 119 3.90 -3.64 -23.79
C LEU A 119 3.20 -3.57 -25.15
N ARG A 120 1.99 -2.99 -25.20
CA ARG A 120 1.28 -2.77 -26.47
C ARG A 120 2.07 -1.91 -27.46
N GLU A 121 2.80 -0.91 -27.00
CA GLU A 121 3.65 -0.09 -27.87
C GLU A 121 4.84 -0.89 -28.44
N VAL A 122 5.39 -1.82 -27.66
CA VAL A 122 6.46 -2.72 -28.13
C VAL A 122 5.91 -3.68 -29.19
N GLU A 123 4.74 -4.27 -28.95
CA GLU A 123 4.05 -5.17 -29.88
C GLU A 123 3.76 -4.46 -31.22
N LYS A 124 3.21 -3.24 -31.19
CA LYS A 124 3.00 -2.43 -32.41
C LYS A 124 4.27 -2.23 -33.24
N LEU A 125 5.40 -1.98 -32.59
CA LEU A 125 6.68 -1.83 -33.30
C LEU A 125 7.24 -3.15 -33.83
N GLN A 126 6.89 -4.28 -33.21
CA GLN A 126 7.21 -5.61 -33.75
C GLN A 126 6.39 -5.87 -35.01
N GLU A 127 5.08 -5.62 -34.97
CA GLU A 127 4.19 -5.78 -36.12
C GLU A 127 4.64 -4.90 -37.30
N LEU A 128 4.89 -3.60 -37.07
CA LEU A 128 5.36 -2.68 -38.10
C LEU A 128 6.66 -3.15 -38.76
N SER A 129 7.59 -3.72 -37.98
CA SER A 129 8.84 -4.22 -38.54
C SER A 129 8.68 -5.48 -39.38
N VAL A 130 7.68 -6.30 -39.09
CA VAL A 130 7.36 -7.47 -39.91
C VAL A 130 6.77 -7.01 -41.24
N LEU A 131 5.84 -6.04 -41.21
CA LEU A 131 5.23 -5.48 -42.41
C LEU A 131 6.28 -4.83 -43.33
N LEU A 132 7.18 -4.01 -42.77
CA LEU A 132 8.22 -3.36 -43.58
C LEU A 132 9.21 -4.34 -44.20
N ARG A 133 9.54 -5.45 -43.50
CA ARG A 133 10.34 -6.52 -44.11
C ARG A 133 9.61 -7.21 -45.26
N GLN A 134 8.28 -7.35 -45.17
CA GLN A 134 7.49 -7.93 -46.26
C GLN A 134 7.44 -6.98 -47.46
N GLU A 135 7.33 -5.68 -47.22
CA GLU A 135 7.38 -4.66 -48.28
C GLU A 135 8.75 -4.61 -48.97
N GLU A 136 9.86 -4.63 -48.23
CA GLU A 136 11.21 -4.69 -48.82
C GLU A 136 11.39 -5.94 -49.71
N VAL A 137 10.91 -7.10 -49.26
CA VAL A 137 10.97 -8.35 -50.06
C VAL A 137 10.07 -8.28 -51.31
N GLN A 138 8.97 -7.51 -51.27
CA GLN A 138 8.08 -7.33 -52.42
C GLN A 138 8.63 -6.31 -53.44
N GLU A 139 9.40 -5.31 -53.01
CA GLU A 139 10.06 -4.35 -53.92
C GLU A 139 11.28 -4.93 -54.63
N GLU A 140 11.89 -6.00 -54.09
CA GLU A 140 13.04 -6.70 -54.67
C GLU A 140 12.65 -7.79 -55.72
N LEU A 141 11.36 -8.09 -55.88
CA LEU A 141 10.79 -9.08 -56.82
C LEU A 141 10.21 -8.42 -58.09
#